data_AF-A0A2G5TNJ4-F1
#
_entry.id   AF-A0A2G5TNJ4-F1
#
_cell.length_a   1.000
_cell.length_b   1.000
_cell.length_c   1.000
_cell.angle_alpha   90.00
_cell.angle_beta   90.00
_cell.angle_gamma   90.00
#
_symmetry.space_group_name_H-M   'P 1'
#
loop_
_entity.id
_entity.type
_entity.pdbx_description
1 polymer ?
#
loop_
_entity_poly.entity_id
_entity_poly.type
_entity_poly.pdbx_seq_one_letter_code
_entity_poly.pdbx_strand_id
1 'polypeptide(L)'
;MADPCYIPQQSKDTVEHTCMLLEMIDKGSFTACASKLMKENPDLSDYECLEGMDFYEKSTANSCRKITTKKDCIRKIMEHRSGKDALVGYDEIIERVVKLLDCE
;
A
#
# COMPACT_ATOMS: atom_id res chain seq x y z
N MET A 1 -33.33 22.02 -10.63
CA MET A 1 -32.92 22.27 -9.22
C MET A 1 -32.05 21.08 -8.83
N ALA A 2 -30.79 21.29 -8.48
CA ALA A 2 -29.92 20.21 -8.02
C ALA A 2 -30.35 19.79 -6.61
N ASP A 3 -30.46 18.48 -6.38
CA ASP A 3 -30.86 17.92 -5.10
C ASP A 3 -29.81 18.32 -4.03
N PRO A 4 -30.20 18.96 -2.92
CA PRO A 4 -29.26 19.40 -1.89
C PRO A 4 -28.52 18.23 -1.20
N CYS A 5 -28.96 16.99 -1.42
CA CYS A 5 -28.31 15.78 -0.94
C CYS A 5 -27.47 15.06 -2.02
N TYR A 6 -27.37 15.62 -3.23
CA TYR A 6 -26.54 15.07 -4.29
C TYR A 6 -25.06 15.35 -4.02
N ILE A 7 -24.36 14.34 -3.52
CA ILE A 7 -22.90 14.36 -3.43
C ILE A 7 -22.34 13.65 -4.67
N PRO A 8 -21.49 14.33 -5.47
CA PRO A 8 -20.81 13.73 -6.61
C PRO A 8 -20.03 12.48 -6.19
N GLN A 9 -20.03 11.45 -7.03
CA GLN A 9 -19.32 10.19 -6.75
C GLN A 9 -17.83 10.45 -6.45
N GLN A 10 -17.20 11.31 -7.23
CA GLN A 10 -15.81 11.75 -7.01
C GLN A 10 -15.56 12.28 -5.59
N SER A 11 -16.52 13.00 -4.99
CA SER A 11 -16.40 13.51 -3.63
C SER A 11 -16.50 12.39 -2.59
N LYS A 12 -17.34 11.37 -2.83
CA LYS A 12 -17.40 10.18 -1.97
C LYS A 12 -16.10 9.38 -2.03
N ASP A 13 -15.62 9.13 -3.24
CA ASP A 13 -14.38 8.39 -3.48
C ASP A 13 -13.20 9.12 -2.79
N THR A 14 -13.12 10.46 -2.94
CA THR A 14 -12.07 11.27 -2.30
C THR A 14 -12.09 11.15 -0.77
N VAL A 15 -13.27 11.18 -0.15
CA VAL A 15 -13.40 11.01 1.31
C VAL A 15 -12.96 9.61 1.72
N GLU A 16 -13.39 8.58 0.99
CA GLU A 16 -13.03 7.19 1.27
C GLU A 16 -11.51 6.96 1.14
N HIS A 17 -10.90 7.45 0.07
CA HIS A 17 -9.44 7.43 -0.12
C HIS A 17 -8.70 8.14 1.02
N THR A 18 -9.19 9.30 1.45
CA THR A 18 -8.55 10.08 2.52
C THR A 18 -8.66 9.37 3.87
N CYS A 19 -9.82 8.81 4.20
CA CYS A 19 -10.01 8.01 5.41
C CYS A 19 -9.08 6.79 5.44
N MET A 20 -8.99 6.06 4.32
CA MET A 20 -8.06 4.93 4.20
C MET A 20 -6.60 5.36 4.39
N LEU A 21 -6.20 6.51 3.81
CA LEU A 21 -4.85 7.04 3.98
C LEU A 21 -4.55 7.38 5.45
N LEU A 22 -5.49 8.01 6.13
CA LEU A 22 -5.36 8.38 7.54
C LEU A 22 -5.28 7.16 8.44
N GLU A 23 -6.06 6.10 8.18
CA GLU A 23 -5.96 4.85 8.95
C GLU A 23 -4.64 4.12 8.69
N MET A 24 -4.10 4.15 7.47
CA MET A 24 -2.76 3.62 7.19
C MET A 24 -1.68 4.41 7.94
N ILE A 25 -1.82 5.73 8.03
CA ILE A 25 -0.93 6.61 8.80
C ILE A 25 -1.05 6.30 10.31
N ASP A 26 -2.27 6.09 10.82
CA ASP A 26 -2.53 5.73 12.21
C ASP A 26 -1.89 4.38 12.59
N LYS A 27 -1.92 3.42 11.66
CA LYS A 27 -1.19 2.14 11.78
C LYS A 27 0.34 2.27 11.66
N GLY A 28 0.86 3.50 11.62
CA GLY A 28 2.19 3.95 12.06
C GLY A 28 3.40 3.16 11.55
N SER A 29 3.57 1.94 12.04
CA SER A 29 4.71 1.04 11.79
C SER A 29 4.86 0.67 10.31
N PHE A 30 3.77 0.34 9.61
CA PHE A 30 3.83 -0.03 8.18
C PHE A 30 4.19 1.19 7.33
N THR A 31 3.51 2.31 7.55
CA THR A 31 3.70 3.53 6.76
C THR A 31 5.07 4.16 7.02
N ALA A 32 5.57 4.09 8.26
CA ALA A 32 6.93 4.48 8.61
C ALA A 32 7.97 3.57 7.93
N CYS A 33 7.76 2.25 7.94
CA CYS A 33 8.62 1.31 7.23
C CYS A 33 8.63 1.58 5.72
N ALA A 34 7.46 1.70 5.09
CA ALA A 34 7.33 1.99 3.67
C ALA A 34 8.03 3.32 3.29
N SER A 35 7.85 4.35 4.10
CA SER A 35 8.51 5.64 3.91
C SER A 35 10.04 5.53 4.04
N LYS A 36 10.52 4.75 5.01
CA LYS A 36 11.94 4.50 5.20
C LYS A 36 12.54 3.72 4.03
N LEU A 37 11.87 2.68 3.55
CA LEU A 37 12.25 1.92 2.35
C LEU A 37 12.33 2.83 1.11
N MET A 38 11.32 3.67 0.88
CA MET A 38 11.33 4.62 -0.24
C MET A 38 12.47 5.64 -0.14
N LYS A 39 12.79 6.08 1.09
CA LYS A 39 13.83 7.08 1.33
C LYS A 39 15.24 6.51 1.21
N GLU A 40 15.46 5.34 1.80
CA GLU A 40 16.76 4.65 1.77
C GLU A 40 17.00 3.98 0.42
N ASN A 41 15.92 3.70 -0.32
CA ASN A 41 15.92 2.97 -1.59
C ASN A 41 16.93 1.82 -1.59
N PRO A 42 16.86 0.91 -0.59
CA PRO A 42 17.85 -0.14 -0.48
C PRO A 42 17.77 -1.07 -1.68
N ASP A 43 18.89 -1.70 -1.98
CA ASP A 43 18.86 -2.78 -2.97
C ASP A 43 17.98 -3.93 -2.47
N LEU A 44 17.02 -4.30 -3.31
CA LEU A 44 16.10 -5.41 -3.10
C LEU A 44 16.33 -6.53 -4.12
N SER A 45 17.41 -6.47 -4.90
CA SER A 45 17.80 -7.49 -5.87
C SER A 45 17.98 -8.87 -5.24
N ASP A 46 18.38 -8.93 -3.97
CA ASP A 46 18.52 -10.17 -3.19
C ASP A 46 17.18 -10.88 -2.95
N TYR A 47 16.05 -10.17 -3.11
CA TYR A 47 14.72 -10.76 -2.99
C TYR A 47 14.31 -11.35 -4.33
N GLU A 48 14.73 -12.59 -4.60
CA GLU A 48 14.35 -13.35 -5.80
C GLU A 48 12.82 -13.40 -6.01
N CYS A 49 12.04 -13.31 -4.91
CA CYS A 49 10.59 -13.28 -4.97
C CYS A 49 10.02 -12.06 -5.71
N LEU A 50 10.77 -10.96 -5.86
CA LEU A 50 10.38 -9.82 -6.69
C LEU A 50 10.47 -10.14 -8.19
N GLU A 51 11.19 -11.19 -8.62
CA GLU A 51 11.34 -11.58 -10.04
C GLU A 51 11.75 -10.41 -10.96
N GLY A 52 12.64 -9.53 -10.48
CA GLY A 52 13.09 -8.36 -11.23
C GLY A 52 12.05 -7.22 -11.33
N MET A 53 10.96 -7.30 -10.56
CA MET A 53 10.01 -6.20 -10.40
C MET A 53 10.67 -5.01 -9.70
N ASP A 54 10.43 -3.81 -10.23
CA ASP A 54 10.83 -2.59 -9.55
C ASP A 54 9.90 -2.33 -8.35
N PHE A 55 10.40 -2.54 -7.12
CA PHE A 55 9.64 -2.28 -5.90
C PHE A 55 9.28 -0.80 -5.70
N TYR A 56 10.01 0.13 -6.32
CA TYR A 56 9.87 1.57 -6.12
C TYR A 56 9.04 2.25 -7.20
N GLU A 57 8.82 1.58 -8.32
CA GLU A 57 7.93 2.08 -9.37
C GLU A 57 6.47 2.18 -8.85
N LYS A 58 5.87 3.36 -9.05
CA LYS A 58 4.57 3.76 -8.51
C LYS A 58 3.40 3.55 -9.47
N SER A 59 3.59 2.77 -10.54
CA SER A 59 2.49 2.50 -11.48
C SER A 59 1.39 1.68 -10.79
N THR A 60 0.14 1.93 -11.14
CA THR A 60 -1.02 1.22 -10.59
C THR A 60 -0.89 -0.29 -10.85
N ALA A 61 -0.50 -0.68 -12.06
CA ALA A 61 -0.30 -2.08 -12.43
C ALA A 61 0.79 -2.76 -11.59
N ASN A 62 1.92 -2.08 -11.37
CA ASN A 62 2.98 -2.65 -10.55
C ASN A 62 2.60 -2.68 -9.06
N SER A 63 1.90 -1.63 -8.58
CA SER A 63 1.33 -1.62 -7.24
C SER A 63 0.37 -2.79 -7.06
N CYS A 64 -0.61 -3.00 -7.94
CA CYS A 64 -1.49 -4.17 -7.90
C CYS A 64 -0.71 -5.48 -7.84
N ARG A 65 0.27 -5.69 -8.72
CA ARG A 65 1.07 -6.92 -8.76
C ARG A 65 1.87 -7.13 -7.47
N LYS A 66 2.37 -6.06 -6.84
CA LYS A 66 3.05 -6.07 -5.54
C LYS A 66 2.16 -6.63 -4.43
N ILE A 67 0.96 -6.07 -4.27
CA ILE A 67 0.01 -6.41 -3.19
C ILE A 67 -0.80 -7.67 -3.46
N THR A 68 -1.04 -8.06 -4.71
CA THR A 68 -1.79 -9.30 -5.01
C THR A 68 -0.86 -10.50 -5.14
N THR A 69 0.17 -10.37 -5.98
CA THR A 69 1.04 -11.50 -6.38
C THR A 69 2.24 -11.62 -5.46
N LYS A 70 2.79 -10.49 -4.97
CA LYS A 70 4.04 -10.45 -4.19
C LYS A 70 3.83 -10.11 -2.71
N LYS A 71 2.61 -10.21 -2.18
CA LYS A 71 2.29 -9.88 -0.78
C LYS A 71 3.20 -10.57 0.24
N ASP A 72 3.57 -11.82 0.03
CA ASP A 72 4.48 -12.53 0.94
C ASP A 72 5.92 -12.01 0.86
N CYS A 73 6.34 -11.56 -0.32
CA CYS A 73 7.66 -10.95 -0.52
C CYS A 73 7.74 -9.61 0.21
N ILE A 74 6.71 -8.77 0.07
CA ILE A 74 6.63 -7.47 0.74
C ILE A 74 6.58 -7.65 2.25
N ARG A 75 5.84 -8.65 2.74
CA ARG A 75 5.81 -9.03 4.15
C ARG A 75 7.21 -9.34 4.67
N LYS A 76 7.98 -10.17 3.96
CA LYS A 76 9.37 -10.49 4.31
C LYS A 76 10.28 -9.27 4.29
N ILE A 77 10.17 -8.40 3.27
CA ILE A 77 10.96 -7.17 3.17
C ILE A 77 10.68 -6.27 4.38
N MET A 78 9.39 -6.06 4.70
CA MET A 78 8.96 -5.24 5.83
C MET A 78 9.48 -5.81 7.16
N GLU A 79 9.35 -7.12 7.38
CA GLU A 79 9.86 -7.80 8.58
C GLU A 79 11.38 -7.70 8.70
N HIS A 80 12.11 -7.91 7.60
CA HIS A 80 13.57 -7.91 7.60
C HIS A 80 14.14 -6.49 7.76
N ARG A 81 13.50 -5.47 7.17
CA ARG A 81 14.01 -4.08 7.15
C ARG A 81 13.56 -3.27 8.36
N SER A 82 12.35 -3.48 8.85
CA SER A 82 11.75 -2.69 9.93
C SER A 82 11.27 -3.51 11.12
N GLY A 83 11.39 -4.84 11.08
CA GLY A 83 10.98 -5.73 12.16
C GLY A 83 9.50 -6.12 12.09
N LYS A 84 9.10 -6.99 13.02
CA LYS A 84 7.73 -7.54 13.10
C LYS A 84 6.67 -6.48 13.37
N ASP A 85 7.04 -5.35 13.98
CA ASP A 85 6.10 -4.25 14.24
C ASP A 85 5.55 -3.64 12.95
N ALA A 86 6.33 -3.66 11.85
CA ALA A 86 5.85 -3.22 10.54
C ALA A 86 4.79 -4.13 9.93
N LEU A 87 4.60 -5.34 10.49
CA LEU A 87 3.57 -6.29 10.06
C LEU A 87 2.24 -6.12 10.80
N VAL A 88 2.18 -5.27 11.82
CA VAL A 88 0.95 -5.05 12.59
C VAL A 88 -0.11 -4.42 11.67
N GLY A 89 -1.19 -5.15 11.43
CA GLY A 89 -2.25 -4.74 10.51
C GLY A 89 -1.88 -4.83 9.03
N TYR A 90 -0.79 -5.51 8.68
CA TYR A 90 -0.33 -5.68 7.30
C TYR A 90 -1.42 -6.23 6.38
N ASP A 91 -2.05 -7.36 6.73
CA ASP A 91 -3.06 -7.98 5.88
C ASP A 91 -4.26 -7.05 5.63
N GLU A 92 -4.69 -6.31 6.65
CA GLU A 92 -5.79 -5.35 6.53
C GLU A 92 -5.40 -4.15 5.64
N ILE A 93 -4.14 -3.70 5.73
CA ILE A 93 -3.61 -2.65 4.85
C ILE A 93 -3.57 -3.16 3.41
N ILE A 94 -3.03 -4.35 3.16
CA ILE A 94 -2.97 -4.97 1.83
C ILE A 94 -4.37 -5.08 1.22
N GLU A 95 -5.36 -5.61 1.95
CA GLU A 95 -6.74 -5.73 1.47
C GLU A 95 -7.36 -4.38 1.11
N ARG A 96 -7.10 -3.34 1.91
CA ARG A 96 -7.59 -1.98 1.63
C ARG A 96 -6.92 -1.38 0.41
N VAL A 97 -5.61 -1.56 0.25
CA VAL A 97 -4.89 -1.04 -0.92
C VAL A 97 -5.35 -1.77 -2.19
N VAL A 98 -5.64 -3.07 -2.13
CA VAL A 98 -6.22 -3.82 -3.27
C VAL A 98 -7.57 -3.24 -3.68
N LYS A 99 -8.46 -2.95 -2.71
CA LYS A 99 -9.75 -2.28 -2.98
C LYS A 99 -9.56 -0.87 -3.52
N LEU A 100 -8.62 -0.11 -2.97
CA LEU A 100 -8.35 1.27 -3.34
C LEU A 100 -7.77 1.41 -4.76
N LEU A 101 -6.95 0.46 -5.19
CA LEU A 101 -6.34 0.46 -6.52
C LEU A 101 -7.21 -0.24 -7.57
N ASP A 102 -8.38 -0.77 -7.18
CA ASP A 102 -9.29 -1.53 -8.05
C ASP A 102 -8.52 -2.59 -8.87
N CYS A 103 -7.70 -3.37 -8.16
CA CYS A 103 -6.91 -4.42 -8.79
C CYS A 103 -7.82 -5.61 -9.14
N GLU A 104 -8.43 -5.58 -10.33
CA GLU A 104 -9.18 -6.71 -10.93
C GLU A 104 -8.30 -7.94 -11.21
#